data_AF-A0A101ECU2-F1
#
_entry.id   AF-A0A101ECU2-F1
#
_cell.length_a   1.000
_cell.length_b   1.000
_cell.length_c   1.000
_cell.angle_alpha   90.00
_cell.angle_beta   90.00
_cell.angle_gamma   90.00
#
_symmetry.space_group_name_H-M   'P 1'
#
loop_
_entity.id
_entity.type
_entity.pdbx_description
1 polymer ?
#
loop_
_entity_poly.entity_id
_entity_poly.type
_entity_poly.pdbx_seq_one_letter_code
_entity_poly.pdbx_strand_id
1 'polypeptide(L)'
;MKIAIGNSRMDKKWKNKDITWEDFISRVKSTIRTTETVSEFRKMSRAQQDSIKDVGGFVGGALREGKRRNGYVLSRSLLTLDMDYAKPEVWEQIEAL
;
A
#
# COMPACT_ATOMS: atom_id res chain seq x y z
N MET A 1 12.95 -9.82 4.50
CA MET A 1 12.94 -8.52 3.78
C MET A 1 12.65 -7.38 4.76
N LYS A 2 12.99 -6.14 4.41
CA LYS A 2 12.66 -4.94 5.21
C LYS A 2 11.43 -4.22 4.67
N ILE A 3 10.49 -3.88 5.54
CA ILE A 3 9.34 -3.00 5.23
C ILE A 3 9.14 -1.96 6.33
N ALA A 4 8.40 -0.90 6.03
CA ALA A 4 7.91 0.05 7.02
C ALA A 4 6.38 0.06 7.00
N ILE A 5 5.73 -0.02 8.17
CA ILE A 5 4.26 -0.11 8.28
C ILE A 5 3.70 1.18 8.88
N GLY A 6 2.55 1.61 8.37
CA GLY A 6 1.73 2.70 8.90
C GLY A 6 0.27 2.26 9.03
N ASN A 7 -0.44 2.83 9.99
CA ASN A 7 -1.87 2.64 10.22
C ASN A 7 -2.72 3.62 9.39
N SER A 8 -2.11 4.70 8.91
CA SER A 8 -2.75 5.68 8.04
C SER A 8 -1.77 6.21 7.00
N ARG A 9 -2.27 6.59 5.82
CA ARG A 9 -1.52 7.34 4.80
C ARG A 9 -0.95 8.67 5.34
N MET A 10 -1.57 9.20 6.40
CA MET A 10 -1.23 10.45 7.08
C MET A 10 -0.20 10.28 8.21
N ASP A 11 0.21 9.04 8.51
CA ASP A 11 1.19 8.78 9.57
C ASP A 11 2.52 9.48 9.29
N LYS A 12 2.97 10.27 10.26
CA LYS A 12 4.27 10.97 10.22
C LYS A 12 5.44 10.04 10.54
N LYS A 13 5.18 8.94 11.26
CA LYS A 13 6.17 7.94 11.66
C LYS A 13 5.67 6.54 11.33
N TRP A 14 6.40 5.89 10.44
CA TRP A 14 6.22 4.51 10.01
C TRP A 14 7.19 3.61 10.76
N LYS A 15 6.75 2.41 11.12
CA LYS A 15 7.56 1.46 11.90
C LYS A 15 8.31 0.51 10.98
N ASN A 16 9.63 0.60 10.96
CA ASN A 16 10.48 -0.38 10.27
C ASN A 16 10.36 -1.75 10.95
N LYS A 17 10.27 -2.82 10.14
CA LYS A 17 10.22 -4.21 10.59
C LYS A 17 10.85 -5.13 9.54
N ASP A 18 11.48 -6.21 9.99
CA ASP A 18 11.83 -7.34 9.13
C ASP A 18 10.64 -8.33 9.02
N ILE A 19 10.33 -8.77 7.80
CA ILE A 19 9.22 -9.69 7.48
C ILE A 19 9.69 -10.75 6.47
N THR A 20 9.17 -11.98 6.57
CA THR A 20 9.41 -13.03 5.56
C THR A 20 8.59 -12.74 4.29
N TRP A 21 8.92 -13.42 3.19
CA TRP A 21 8.14 -13.27 1.95
C TRP A 21 6.74 -13.87 2.12
N GLU A 22 6.66 -15.00 2.81
CA GLU A 22 5.44 -15.74 3.09
C GLU A 22 4.46 -14.91 3.94
N ASP A 23 4.97 -14.26 4.99
CA ASP A 23 4.16 -13.37 5.85
C ASP A 23 3.68 -12.14 5.08
N PHE A 24 4.53 -11.60 4.20
CA PHE A 24 4.16 -10.46 3.36
C PHE A 24 3.02 -10.84 2.40
N ILE A 25 3.14 -11.98 1.70
CA ILE A 25 2.07 -12.49 0.83
C ILE A 25 0.80 -12.75 1.63
N SER A 26 0.89 -13.39 2.80
CA SER A 26 -0.27 -13.64 3.67
C SER A 26 -0.99 -12.35 4.07
N ARG A 27 -0.25 -11.24 4.25
CA ARG A 27 -0.81 -9.93 4.55
C ARG A 27 -1.55 -9.29 3.37
N VAL A 28 -1.01 -9.39 2.15
CA VAL A 28 -1.54 -8.65 0.98
C VAL A 28 -2.47 -9.45 0.08
N LYS A 29 -2.53 -10.78 0.24
CA LYS A 29 -3.37 -11.67 -0.61
C LYS A 29 -4.87 -11.42 -0.49
N SER A 30 -5.33 -10.87 0.65
CA SER A 30 -6.75 -10.69 0.94
C SER A 30 -7.16 -9.24 0.71
N THR A 31 -8.13 -9.02 -0.18
CA THR A 31 -8.71 -7.69 -0.41
C THR A 31 -9.45 -7.23 0.86
N ILE A 32 -9.10 -6.03 1.33
CA ILE A 32 -9.84 -5.37 2.41
C ILE A 32 -11.12 -4.77 1.83
N ARG A 33 -12.27 -5.16 2.37
CA ARG A 33 -13.58 -4.61 2.00
C ARG A 33 -14.10 -3.75 3.13
N THR A 34 -14.45 -2.51 2.82
CA THR A 34 -15.11 -1.57 3.72
C THR A 34 -16.61 -1.85 3.76
N THR A 35 -17.32 -1.31 4.76
CA THR A 35 -18.69 -1.72 5.08
C THR A 35 -19.77 -1.08 4.22
N GLU A 36 -19.46 0.04 3.57
CA GLU A 36 -20.38 0.80 2.73
C GLU A 36 -20.66 0.09 1.41
N THR A 37 -21.87 0.29 0.90
CA THR A 37 -22.21 -0.08 -0.48
C THR A 37 -21.54 0.88 -1.46
N VAL A 38 -21.40 0.43 -2.71
CA VAL A 38 -20.87 1.27 -3.81
C VAL A 38 -21.71 2.54 -4.01
N SER A 39 -23.03 2.45 -3.81
CA SER A 39 -23.94 3.60 -3.93
C SER A 39 -23.69 4.64 -2.84
N GLU A 40 -23.50 4.20 -1.60
CA GLU A 40 -23.16 5.08 -0.47
C GLU A 40 -21.79 5.72 -0.67
N PHE A 41 -20.78 4.93 -1.05
CA PHE A 41 -19.43 5.41 -1.36
C PHE A 41 -19.45 6.51 -2.42
N ARG A 42 -20.21 6.33 -3.50
CA ARG A 42 -20.32 7.31 -4.60
C ARG A 42 -20.97 8.63 -4.17
N LYS A 43 -21.79 8.63 -3.12
CA LYS A 43 -22.42 9.85 -2.57
C LYS A 43 -21.50 10.59 -1.59
N MET A 44 -20.43 9.96 -1.11
CA MET A 44 -19.46 10.59 -0.22
C MET A 44 -18.65 11.66 -0.94
N SER A 45 -18.23 12.69 -0.20
CA SER A 45 -17.23 13.65 -0.69
C SER A 45 -15.89 12.96 -0.96
N ARG A 46 -15.04 13.57 -1.79
CA ARG A 46 -13.71 13.01 -2.08
C ARG A 46 -12.88 12.77 -0.82
N ALA A 47 -12.96 13.67 0.16
CA ALA A 47 -12.24 13.54 1.43
C ALA A 47 -12.72 12.32 2.24
N GLN A 48 -14.02 12.06 2.25
CA GLN A 48 -14.59 10.88 2.91
C GLN A 48 -14.21 9.59 2.17
N GLN A 49 -14.29 9.57 0.84
CA GLN A 49 -13.83 8.45 0.00
C GLN A 49 -12.35 8.12 0.23
N ASP A 50 -11.52 9.15 0.34
CA ASP A 50 -10.10 9.02 0.64
C ASP A 50 -9.87 8.46 2.05
N SER A 51 -10.63 8.92 3.04
CA SER A 51 -10.49 8.51 4.43
C SER A 51 -10.96 7.07 4.66
N ILE A 52 -12.05 6.63 4.01
CA ILE A 52 -12.57 5.26 4.21
C ILE A 52 -11.68 4.21 3.55
N LYS A 53 -10.98 4.59 2.46
CA LYS A 53 -9.95 3.78 1.80
C LYS A 53 -8.64 3.70 2.59
N ASP A 54 -8.44 4.58 3.58
CA ASP A 54 -7.22 4.60 4.38
C ASP A 54 -7.26 3.53 5.47
N VAL A 55 -6.86 2.32 5.09
CA VAL A 55 -6.82 1.13 5.97
C VAL A 55 -5.39 0.82 6.43
N GLY A 56 -4.51 1.83 6.37
CA GLY A 56 -3.07 1.69 6.58
C GLY A 56 -2.34 1.13 5.37
N GLY A 57 -1.06 0.83 5.54
CA GLY A 57 -0.23 0.37 4.42
C GLY A 57 1.19 0.01 4.80
N PHE A 58 2.01 -0.17 3.77
CA PHE A 58 3.44 -0.43 3.91
C PHE A 58 4.25 0.34 2.87
N VAL A 59 5.53 0.55 3.18
CA VAL A 59 6.57 0.89 2.22
C VAL A 59 7.51 -0.30 2.10
N GLY A 60 7.80 -0.72 0.86
CA GLY A 60 8.67 -1.86 0.54
C GLY A 60 10.16 -1.58 0.79
N GLY A 61 10.54 -1.27 2.03
CA GLY A 61 11.89 -0.88 2.40
C GLY A 61 11.99 -0.34 3.82
N ALA A 62 13.21 0.01 4.25
CA ALA A 62 13.41 0.70 5.52
C ALA A 62 13.42 2.23 5.35
N LEU A 63 12.82 2.95 6.29
CA LEU A 63 12.77 4.41 6.31
C LEU A 63 13.67 4.98 7.40
N ARG A 64 14.53 5.94 7.04
CA ARG A 64 15.28 6.75 8.00
C ARG A 64 14.28 7.48 8.89
N GLU A 65 14.47 7.41 10.20
CA GLU A 65 13.58 8.04 11.20
C GLU A 65 12.08 7.66 11.06
N GLY A 66 11.75 6.60 10.32
CA GLY A 66 10.37 6.23 10.01
C GLY A 66 9.62 7.23 9.12
N LYS A 67 10.30 8.12 8.39
CA LYS A 67 9.63 9.16 7.58
C LYS A 67 9.43 8.70 6.13
N ARG A 68 8.18 8.68 5.67
CA ARG A 68 7.83 8.45 4.27
C ARG A 68 8.00 9.74 3.46
N ARG A 69 9.24 10.06 3.07
CA ARG A 69 9.60 11.23 2.25
C ARG A 69 10.73 10.88 1.29
N ASN A 70 10.83 11.61 0.18
CA ASN A 70 11.95 11.49 -0.76
C ASN A 70 13.30 11.68 -0.04
N GLY A 71 14.28 10.83 -0.32
CA GLY A 71 15.59 10.83 0.36
C GLY A 71 15.60 10.22 1.77
N TYR A 72 14.51 9.63 2.25
CA TYR A 72 14.44 8.91 3.54
C TYR A 72 14.29 7.40 3.39
N VAL A 73 14.21 6.87 2.16
CA VAL A 73 14.25 5.43 1.91
C VAL A 73 15.70 4.96 1.98
N LEU A 74 16.02 4.13 2.97
CA LEU A 74 17.36 3.59 3.20
C LEU A 74 17.66 2.38 2.32
N SER A 75 16.63 1.57 2.03
CA SER A 75 16.72 0.40 1.17
C SER A 75 15.37 0.12 0.54
N ARG A 76 15.36 -0.62 -0.57
CA ARG A 76 14.14 -1.14 -1.20
C ARG A 76 14.18 -2.66 -1.20
N SER A 77 13.11 -3.27 -0.69
CA SER A 77 12.87 -4.72 -0.75
C SER A 77 11.89 -5.10 -1.86
N LEU A 78 11.04 -4.15 -2.29
CA LEU A 78 9.92 -4.38 -3.20
C LEU A 78 9.69 -3.15 -4.09
N LEU A 79 9.06 -3.37 -5.24
CA LEU A 79 8.41 -2.33 -6.04
C LEU A 79 6.90 -2.55 -5.96
N THR A 80 6.15 -1.45 -5.82
CA THR A 80 4.69 -1.46 -5.80
C THR A 80 4.19 -0.61 -6.95
N LEU A 81 3.30 -1.17 -7.78
CA LEU A 81 2.67 -0.45 -8.87
C LEU A 81 1.25 -0.05 -8.46
N ASP A 82 0.87 1.19 -8.73
CA ASP A 82 -0.51 1.64 -8.57
C ASP A 82 -1.28 1.32 -9.85
N MET A 83 -2.35 0.55 -9.73
CA MET A 83 -2.95 -0.18 -10.85
C MET A 83 -4.47 -0.05 -10.89
N ASP A 84 -4.96 1.19 -11.04
CA ASP A 84 -6.41 1.46 -11.15
C ASP A 84 -7.07 0.87 -12.40
N TYR A 85 -6.29 0.67 -13.47
CA TYR A 85 -6.78 0.26 -14.79
C TYR A 85 -6.19 -1.10 -15.24
N ALA A 86 -5.79 -1.94 -14.29
CA ALA A 86 -5.29 -3.29 -14.59
C ALA A 86 -6.33 -4.07 -15.42
N LYS A 87 -5.84 -4.76 -16.46
CA LYS A 87 -6.62 -5.72 -17.24
C LYS A 87 -6.07 -7.13 -17.02
N PRO A 88 -6.81 -8.20 -17.37
CA PRO A 88 -6.33 -9.56 -17.19
C PRO A 88 -4.94 -9.82 -17.82
N GLU A 89 -4.59 -9.10 -18.89
CA GLU A 89 -3.37 -9.29 -19.68
C GLU A 89 -2.16 -8.51 -19.15
N VAL A 90 -2.24 -7.98 -17.92
CA VAL A 90 -1.24 -7.05 -17.41
C VAL A 90 0.11 -7.71 -17.12
N TRP A 91 0.12 -9.00 -16.81
CA TRP A 91 1.38 -9.70 -16.55
C TRP A 91 2.15 -9.94 -17.85
N GLU A 92 1.47 -10.31 -18.92
CA GLU A 92 2.05 -10.44 -20.26
C GLU A 92 2.65 -9.10 -20.73
N GLN A 93 1.98 -7.98 -20.42
CA GLN A 93 2.49 -6.64 -20.72
C GLN A 93 3.76 -6.31 -19.93
N ILE A 94 3.83 -6.70 -18.66
CA ILE A 94 5.00 -6.43 -17.80
C ILE A 94 6.19 -7.31 -18.21
N GLU A 95 5.97 -8.56 -18.57
CA GLU A 95 7.03 -9.48 -19.02
C GLU A 95 7.61 -9.10 -20.38
N ALA A 96 6.85 -8.37 -21.20
CA ALA A 96 7.29 -7.89 -22.51
C ALA A 96 8.11 -6.57 -22.47
N LEU A 97 8.27 -5.93 -21.30
CA LEU A 97 9.08 -4.72 -21.10
C LEU A 97 10.56 -5.06 -20.87
#